data_AF-A0A2T5XXA5-F1
#
_entry.id   AF-A0A2T5XXA5-F1
#
_cell.length_a   1.000
_cell.length_b   1.000
_cell.length_c   1.000
_cell.angle_alpha   90.00
_cell.angle_beta   90.00
_cell.angle_gamma   90.00
#
_symmetry.space_group_name_H-M   'P 1'
#
loop_
_entity.id
_entity.type
_entity.pdbx_description
1 polymer ?
#
loop_
_entity_poly.entity_id
_entity_poly.type
_entity_poly.pdbx_seq_one_letter_code
_entity_poly.pdbx_strand_id
1 'polypeptide(L)' 'MQLISQKQRKQRLQRRNEKIRELFGELTNKYPQWRIDAVIEEVAGRVFLSPRTVEAILSYEGVYAES' A
#
# COMPACT_ATOMS: atom_id res chain seq x y z
N MET A 1 28.47 -0.59 8.53
CA MET A 1 27.72 -0.83 7.26
C MET A 1 26.28 -1.33 7.44
N GLN A 2 25.91 -2.08 8.50
CA GLN A 2 24.54 -2.61 8.69
C GLN A 2 23.43 -1.55 8.85
N LEU A 3 23.70 -0.42 9.51
CA LEU A 3 22.68 0.61 9.81
C LEU A 3 22.15 1.34 8.55
N ILE A 4 23.01 1.56 7.56
CA ILE A 4 22.65 2.25 6.30
C ILE A 4 21.65 1.41 5.50
N SER A 5 21.85 0.09 5.44
CA SER A 5 20.98 -0.86 4.75
C SER A 5 19.57 -0.90 5.34
N GLN A 6 19.45 -0.88 6.67
CA GLN A 6 18.15 -0.88 7.36
C GLN A 6 17.36 0.42 7.12
N LYS A 7 18.04 1.57 7.17
CA LYS A 7 17.41 2.87 6.88
C LYS A 7 16.89 2.94 5.44
N GLN A 8 17.68 2.48 4.49
CA GLN A 8 17.28 2.41 3.08
C GLN A 8 16.10 1.45 2.87
N ARG A 9 16.08 0.29 3.55
CA ARG A 9 14.95 -0.64 3.50
C ARG A 9 13.67 0.00 4.03
N LYS A 10 13.73 0.69 5.18
CA LYS A 10 12.57 1.40 5.75
C LYS A 10 12.01 2.43 4.78
N GLN A 11 12.87 3.24 4.15
CA GLN A 11 12.46 4.23 3.16
C GLN A 11 11.80 3.60 1.92
N ARG A 12 12.33 2.47 1.42
CA ARG A 12 11.70 1.76 0.30
C ARG A 12 10.30 1.25 0.66
N LEU A 13 10.13 0.72 1.87
CA LEU A 13 8.84 0.25 2.35
C LEU A 13 7.84 1.40 2.55
N GLN A 14 8.28 2.54 3.09
CA GLN A 14 7.45 3.73 3.22
C GLN A 14 6.96 4.23 1.85
N ARG A 15 7.87 4.44 0.90
CA ARG A 15 7.52 4.86 -0.47
C ARG A 15 6.55 3.90 -1.15
N ARG A 16 6.72 2.59 -0.93
CA ARG A 16 5.78 1.58 -1.45
C ARG A 16 4.39 1.76 -0.82
N ASN A 17 4.32 1.93 0.49
CA ASN A 17 3.05 2.08 1.20
C ASN A 17 2.32 3.38 0.80
N GLU A 18 3.05 4.49 0.68
CA GLU A 18 2.53 5.76 0.15
C GLU A 18 1.95 5.58 -1.26
N LYS A 19 2.72 4.97 -2.17
CA LYS A 19 2.26 4.69 -3.54
C LYS A 19 0.98 3.83 -3.59
N ILE A 20 0.84 2.86 -2.68
CA ILE A 20 -0.37 2.02 -2.59
C ILE A 20 -1.59 2.87 -2.21
N ARG A 21 -1.44 3.79 -1.26
CA ARG A 21 -2.53 4.69 -0.83
C ARG A 21 -2.92 5.66 -1.92
N GLU A 22 -1.94 6.24 -2.62
CA GLU A 22 -2.17 7.10 -3.79
C GLU A 22 -2.95 6.35 -4.88
N LEU A 23 -2.47 5.17 -5.27
CA LEU A 23 -3.10 4.36 -6.31
C LEU A 23 -4.54 3.94 -5.94
N PHE A 24 -4.77 3.60 -4.68
CA PHE A 24 -6.11 3.29 -4.19
C PHE A 24 -7.05 4.50 -4.30
N GLY A 25 -6.58 5.69 -3.91
CA GLY A 25 -7.35 6.94 -4.06
C GLY A 25 -7.64 7.28 -5.52
N GLU A 26 -6.65 7.17 -6.41
CA GLU A 26 -6.81 7.39 -7.85
C GLU A 26 -7.88 6.46 -8.44
N LEU A 27 -7.84 5.16 -8.11
CA LEU A 27 -8.80 4.18 -8.62
C LEU A 27 -10.20 4.38 -8.05
N THR A 28 -10.32 4.70 -6.76
CA THR A 28 -11.61 4.99 -6.13
C THR A 28 -12.27 6.22 -6.76
N ASN A 29 -11.48 7.26 -7.07
CA ASN A 29 -11.97 8.47 -7.74
C ASN A 29 -12.33 8.21 -9.21
N LYS A 30 -11.54 7.38 -9.91
CA LYS A 30 -11.76 7.06 -11.32
C LYS A 30 -12.94 6.12 -11.54
N TYR A 31 -13.20 5.22 -10.58
CA TYR A 31 -14.24 4.19 -10.65
C TYR A 31 -15.11 4.20 -9.37
N PRO A 32 -15.87 5.27 -9.11
CA PRO A 32 -16.64 5.43 -7.87
C PRO A 32 -17.75 4.38 -7.67
N GLN A 33 -18.14 3.67 -8.74
CA GLN A 33 -19.11 2.58 -8.70
C GLN A 33 -18.51 1.24 -8.28
N TRP A 34 -17.17 1.12 -8.25
CA TRP A 34 -16.53 -0.12 -7.83
C TRP A 34 -16.66 -0.30 -6.33
N ARG A 35 -16.90 -1.54 -5.91
CA ARG A 35 -16.81 -1.89 -4.50
C ARG A 35 -15.36 -1.79 -4.03
N ILE A 36 -15.17 -1.47 -2.75
CA ILE A 36 -13.84 -1.30 -2.14
C ILE A 36 -12.98 -2.56 -2.28
N ASP A 37 -13.55 -3.75 -2.12
CA ASP A 37 -12.86 -5.03 -2.31
C ASP A 37 -12.31 -5.19 -3.74
N ALA A 38 -13.08 -4.82 -4.76
CA ALA A 38 -12.62 -4.83 -6.15
C ALA A 38 -11.48 -3.84 -6.40
N VAL A 39 -11.51 -2.65 -5.78
CA VAL A 39 -10.40 -1.70 -5.86
C VAL A 39 -9.15 -2.26 -5.19
N ILE A 40 -9.29 -2.91 -4.03
CA ILE A 40 -8.17 -3.54 -3.31
C ILE A 40 -7.54 -4.65 -4.16
N GLU A 41 -8.34 -5.52 -4.79
CA GLU A 41 -7.87 -6.58 -5.68
C GLU A 41 -7.10 -6.02 -6.89
N GLU A 42 -7.62 -4.96 -7.52
CA GLU A 42 -6.96 -4.29 -8.64
C GLU A 42 -5.62 -3.66 -8.21
N VAL A 43 -5.60 -2.97 -7.08
CA VAL A 43 -4.36 -2.39 -6.52
C VAL A 43 -3.35 -3.50 -6.24
N ALA A 44 -3.77 -4.58 -5.58
CA ALA A 44 -2.95 -5.74 -5.24
C ALA A 44 -2.31 -6.37 -6.49
N GLY A 45 -3.08 -6.53 -7.56
CA GLY A 45 -2.59 -7.01 -8.86
C GLY A 45 -1.53 -6.10 -9.47
N ARG A 46 -1.69 -4.77 -9.37
CA ARG A 46 -0.73 -3.79 -9.92
C ARG A 46 0.58 -3.70 -9.15
N VAL A 47 0.55 -3.93 -7.84
CA VAL A 47 1.74 -3.82 -6.98
C VAL A 47 2.35 -5.16 -6.59
N PHE A 48 1.79 -6.27 -7.10
CA PHE A 48 2.23 -7.64 -6.83
C PHE A 48 2.28 -7.97 -5.32
N LEU A 49 1.25 -7.55 -4.59
CA LEU A 49 1.06 -7.88 -3.17
C LEU A 49 -0.24 -8.65 -2.97
N SER A 50 -0.39 -9.31 -1.81
CA SER A 50 -1.68 -9.91 -1.47
C SER A 50 -2.71 -8.82 -1.12
N PRO A 51 -4.00 -9.03 -1.44
CA PRO A 51 -5.09 -8.12 -1.07
C PRO A 51 -5.09 -7.78 0.43
N ARG A 52 -4.87 -8.78 1.29
CA ARG A 52 -4.76 -8.58 2.75
C ARG A 52 -3.62 -7.65 3.16
N THR A 53 -2.50 -7.67 2.43
CA THR A 53 -1.38 -6.76 2.70
C THR A 53 -1.72 -5.33 2.28
N VAL A 54 -2.37 -5.16 1.13
CA VAL A 54 -2.84 -3.84 0.67
C VAL A 54 -3.84 -3.28 1.67
N GLU A 55 -4.82 -4.06 2.09
CA GLU A 55 -5.80 -3.67 3.11
C GLU A 55 -5.13 -3.23 4.41
N ALA A 56 -4.18 -4.01 4.94
CA ALA A 56 -3.46 -3.66 6.15
C ALA A 56 -2.65 -2.34 6.02
N ILE A 57 -2.12 -2.05 4.82
CA ILE A 57 -1.42 -0.78 4.53
C ILE A 57 -2.39 0.40 4.48
N LEU A 58 -3.59 0.21 3.91
CA LEU A 58 -4.63 1.23 3.84
C LEU A 58 -5.22 1.53 5.23
N SER A 59 -5.41 0.51 6.05
CA SER A 59 -5.95 0.61 7.41
C SER A 59 -4.91 1.00 8.47
N TYR A 60 -3.65 1.20 8.10
CA TYR A 60 -2.54 1.47 9.03
C TYR A 60 -2.39 0.40 10.14
N GLU A 61 -2.65 -0.87 9.81
CA GLU A 61 -2.62 -1.98 10.77
C GLU A 61 -1.20 -2.54 10.97
N GLY A 62 -0.91 -2.95 12.21
CA GLY A 62 0.32 -3.67 12.55
C GLY A 62 1.60 -2.90 12.21
N VAL A 63 2.50 -3.53 11.45
CA VAL A 63 3.80 -2.95 11.06
C VAL A 63 3.70 -1.83 10.01
N TYR A 64 2.48 -1.53 9.54
CA TYR A 64 2.21 -0.48 8.57
C TYR A 64 1.66 0.81 9.20
N ALA A 65 1.44 0.81 10.52
CA ALA A 65 1.19 2.02 11.28
C ALA A 65 2.39 2.97 11.14
N GLU A 66 2.13 4.19 10.70
CA GLU A 66 3.17 5.22 10.63
C GLU A 66 3.45 5.71 12.04
N SER A 67 4.70 5.56 12.48
CA SER A 67 5.22 6.05 13.77
C SER A 67 6.00 7.34 13.59
#